data_AF-A0A8J3FPA2-F1
#
_entry.id   AF-A0A8J3FPA2-F1
#
_cell.length_a   1.000
_cell.length_b   1.000
_cell.length_c   1.000
_cell.angle_alpha   90.00
_cell.angle_beta   90.00
_cell.angle_gamma   90.00
#
_symmetry.space_group_name_H-M   'P 1'
#
loop_
_entity.id
_entity.type
_entity.pdbx_description
1 polymer ?
#
loop_
_entity_poly.entity_id
_entity_poly.type
_entity_poly.pdbx_seq_one_letter_code
_entity_poly.pdbx_strand_id
1 'polypeptide(L)'
;MTNIVAQVWPVKDNASDTTRRNAKQRLGTLKYLIREADTQKTIQGSRWAGYQAITEYLDHYQPAKNDLTRANRVVTGTTGDLKLAAFDLLKA
;
A
#
# COMPACT_ATOMS: atom_id res chain seq x y z
N MET A 1 -5.57 1.37 -12.07
CA MET A 1 -4.96 1.46 -10.71
C MET A 1 -5.15 0.24 -9.85
N THR A 2 -6.32 -0.45 -9.89
CA THR A 2 -6.56 -1.69 -9.14
C THR A 2 -5.50 -2.78 -9.36
N ASN A 3 -4.77 -2.70 -10.49
CA ASN A 3 -3.76 -3.67 -10.89
C ASN A 3 -2.48 -3.63 -10.04
N ILE A 4 -1.97 -2.44 -9.64
CA ILE A 4 -0.69 -2.36 -8.91
C ILE A 4 -0.80 -2.91 -7.48
N VAL A 5 -1.91 -2.62 -6.79
CA VAL A 5 -2.13 -3.10 -5.41
C VAL A 5 -2.22 -4.63 -5.37
N ALA A 6 -2.89 -5.25 -6.34
CA ALA A 6 -3.01 -6.70 -6.44
C ALA A 6 -1.67 -7.39 -6.77
N GLN A 7 -0.79 -6.70 -7.51
CA GLN A 7 0.54 -7.21 -7.84
C GLN A 7 1.54 -7.06 -6.68
N VAL A 8 1.48 -5.96 -5.92
CA VAL A 8 2.33 -5.75 -4.74
C VAL A 8 1.91 -6.66 -3.58
N TRP A 9 0.60 -6.91 -3.41
CA TRP A 9 0.09 -7.81 -2.39
C TRP A 9 -0.89 -8.84 -2.97
N PRO A 10 -0.37 -9.89 -3.64
CA PRO A 10 -1.21 -10.98 -4.10
C PRO A 10 -1.85 -11.69 -2.92
N VAL A 11 -3.16 -11.95 -3.03
CA VAL A 11 -3.89 -12.79 -2.08
C VAL A 11 -4.15 -14.12 -2.76
N LYS A 12 -3.58 -15.20 -2.22
CA LYS A 12 -3.78 -16.56 -2.74
C LYS A 12 -5.23 -17.00 -2.53
N ASP A 13 -5.75 -17.83 -3.42
CA ASP A 13 -7.12 -18.37 -3.30
C ASP A 13 -7.31 -19.17 -2.01
N ASN A 14 -6.29 -19.91 -1.60
CA ASN A 14 -6.25 -20.68 -0.36
C ASN A 14 -5.83 -19.87 0.88
N ALA A 15 -5.79 -18.54 0.81
CA ALA A 15 -5.45 -17.70 1.96
C ALA A 15 -6.40 -17.96 3.15
N SER A 16 -5.94 -17.71 4.38
CA SER A 16 -6.83 -17.76 5.55
C SER A 16 -7.85 -16.61 5.52
N ASP A 17 -8.95 -16.76 6.26
CA ASP A 17 -9.95 -15.68 6.42
C ASP A 17 -9.35 -14.41 7.03
N THR A 18 -8.41 -14.57 7.97
CA THR A 18 -7.67 -13.46 8.56
C THR A 18 -6.84 -12.72 7.50
N THR A 19 -6.13 -13.46 6.63
CA THR A 19 -5.35 -12.87 5.53
C THR A 19 -6.26 -12.10 4.56
N ARG A 20 -7.41 -12.68 4.18
CA ARG A 20 -8.40 -12.01 3.33
C ARG A 20 -8.96 -10.75 3.98
N ARG A 21 -9.29 -10.79 5.27
CA ARG A 21 -9.79 -9.63 6.03
C ARG A 21 -8.75 -8.51 6.07
N ASN A 22 -7.50 -8.82 6.37
CA ASN A 22 -6.41 -7.84 6.39
C ASN A 22 -6.19 -7.21 5.01
N ALA A 23 -6.26 -8.02 3.94
CA ALA A 23 -6.17 -7.50 2.57
C ALA A 23 -7.33 -6.56 2.22
N LYS A 24 -8.56 -6.90 2.63
CA LYS A 24 -9.74 -6.04 2.46
C LYS A 24 -9.60 -4.72 3.21
N GLN A 25 -9.11 -4.75 4.45
CA GLN A 25 -8.86 -3.53 5.24
C GLN A 25 -7.82 -2.63 4.57
N ARG A 26 -6.67 -3.19 4.16
CA ARG A 26 -5.64 -2.45 3.41
C ARG A 26 -6.21 -1.82 2.13
N LEU A 27 -7.00 -2.58 1.37
CA LEU A 27 -7.63 -2.07 0.15
C LEU A 27 -8.60 -0.90 0.45
N GLY A 28 -9.30 -0.92 1.58
CA GLY A 28 -10.13 0.19 2.03
C GLY A 28 -9.33 1.48 2.20
N THR A 29 -8.23 1.42 2.96
CA THR A 29 -7.33 2.57 3.16
C THR A 29 -6.74 3.07 1.85
N LEU A 30 -6.26 2.17 0.98
CA LEU A 30 -5.70 2.55 -0.31
C LEU A 30 -6.72 3.22 -1.24
N LYS A 31 -7.99 2.77 -1.21
CA LYS A 31 -9.06 3.43 -1.97
C LYS A 31 -9.28 4.86 -1.50
N TYR A 32 -9.31 5.09 -0.19
CA TYR A 32 -9.39 6.43 0.39
C TYR A 32 -8.20 7.29 -0.05
N LEU A 33 -6.96 6.81 0.12
CA LEU A 33 -5.76 7.55 -0.28
C LEU A 33 -5.78 7.94 -1.76
N ILE A 34 -6.18 7.03 -2.64
CA ILE A 34 -6.21 7.28 -4.09
C ILE A 34 -7.33 8.24 -4.50
N ARG A 35 -8.49 8.20 -3.83
CA ARG A 35 -9.71 8.87 -4.31
C ARG A 35 -10.07 10.15 -3.59
N GLU A 36 -9.69 10.24 -2.32
CA GLU A 36 -10.25 11.21 -1.39
C GLU A 36 -9.17 12.01 -0.66
N ALA A 37 -7.95 11.46 -0.49
CA ALA A 37 -6.89 12.17 0.22
C ALA A 37 -6.38 13.39 -0.58
N ASP A 38 -6.29 14.53 0.09
CA ASP A 38 -5.78 15.77 -0.51
C ASP A 38 -4.33 15.64 -1.00
N THR A 39 -3.55 14.75 -0.38
CA THR A 39 -2.16 14.43 -0.77
C THR A 39 -2.05 13.92 -2.21
N GLN A 40 -3.12 13.33 -2.76
CA GLN A 40 -3.15 12.76 -4.11
C GLN A 40 -3.97 13.58 -5.10
N LYS A 41 -4.61 14.68 -4.67
CA LYS A 41 -5.65 15.37 -5.46
C LYS A 41 -5.18 15.86 -6.83
N THR A 42 -3.95 16.34 -6.93
CA THR A 42 -3.37 16.86 -8.19
C THR A 42 -2.86 15.77 -9.12
N ILE A 43 -2.67 14.55 -8.61
CA ILE A 43 -2.11 13.40 -9.34
C ILE A 43 -3.10 12.24 -9.46
N GLN A 44 -4.34 12.44 -9.03
CA GLN A 44 -5.42 11.47 -9.12
C GLN A 44 -5.60 10.97 -10.55
N GLY A 45 -5.98 9.71 -10.73
CA GLY A 45 -6.10 9.11 -12.07
C GLY A 45 -4.77 8.59 -12.66
N SER A 46 -3.61 9.01 -12.14
CA SER A 46 -2.30 8.57 -12.61
C SER A 46 -1.77 7.29 -11.92
N ARG A 47 -0.85 6.59 -12.59
CA ARG A 47 -0.10 5.48 -11.98
C ARG A 47 0.77 5.96 -10.81
N TRP A 48 1.24 7.21 -10.89
CA TRP A 48 1.99 7.86 -9.82
C TRP A 48 1.19 7.96 -8.52
N ALA A 49 -0.09 8.34 -8.58
CA ALA A 49 -0.95 8.33 -7.40
C ALA A 49 -1.13 6.92 -6.80
N GLY A 50 -1.13 5.88 -7.63
CA GLY A 50 -1.15 4.49 -7.16
C GLY A 50 0.12 4.12 -6.38
N TYR A 51 1.29 4.51 -6.89
CA TYR A 51 2.56 4.32 -6.19
C TYR A 51 2.60 5.12 -4.87
N GLN A 52 2.23 6.41 -4.92
CA GLN A 52 2.23 7.29 -3.76
C GLN A 52 1.27 6.81 -2.66
N ALA A 53 0.09 6.30 -3.01
CA ALA A 53 -0.82 5.71 -2.03
C ALA A 53 -0.23 4.45 -1.34
N ILE A 54 0.54 3.63 -2.07
CA ILE A 54 1.23 2.47 -1.49
C ILE A 54 2.30 2.92 -0.50
N THR A 55 3.12 3.90 -0.86
CA THR A 55 4.17 4.42 0.03
C THR A 55 3.56 5.06 1.27
N GLU A 56 2.53 5.88 1.11
CA GLU A 56 1.82 6.55 2.21
C GLU A 56 1.14 5.54 3.15
N TYR A 57 0.54 4.47 2.61
CA TYR A 57 0.00 3.39 3.43
C TYR A 57 1.09 2.75 4.29
N LEU A 58 2.23 2.41 3.69
CA LEU A 58 3.34 1.75 4.39
C LEU A 58 3.92 2.61 5.52
N ASP A 59 4.02 3.93 5.30
CA ASP A 59 4.65 4.86 6.22
C ASP A 59 3.72 5.30 7.36
N HIS A 60 2.42 5.48 7.06
CA HIS A 60 1.51 6.14 7.98
C HIS A 60 0.35 5.25 8.46
N TYR A 61 -0.09 4.28 7.65
CA TYR A 61 -1.34 3.54 7.91
C TYR A 61 -1.16 2.05 8.18
N GLN A 62 0.01 1.48 7.88
CA GLN A 62 0.28 0.07 8.10
C GLN A 62 0.09 -0.27 9.59
N PRO A 63 -0.75 -1.27 9.94
CA PRO A 63 -1.01 -1.61 11.33
C PRO A 63 0.28 -1.95 12.10
N ALA A 64 0.52 -1.23 13.19
CA ALA A 64 1.67 -1.42 14.07
C ALA A 64 1.25 -1.12 15.52
N LYS A 65 2.03 -1.61 16.49
CA LYS A 65 1.76 -1.38 17.92
C LYS A 65 1.77 0.10 18.28
N ASN A 66 2.66 0.87 17.67
CA ASN A 66 2.83 2.31 17.83
C ASN A 66 3.62 2.87 16.65
N ASP A 67 3.76 4.20 16.60
CA ASP A 67 4.42 4.91 15.51
C ASP A 67 5.91 4.58 15.39
N LEU A 68 6.63 4.43 16.51
CA LEU A 68 8.04 4.03 16.50
C LEU A 68 8.23 2.64 15.86
N THR A 69 7.34 1.70 16.19
CA THR A 69 7.38 0.35 15.59
C THR A 69 7.14 0.41 14.08
N ARG A 70 6.23 1.28 13.62
CA ARG A 70 5.95 1.46 12.19
C ARG A 70 7.15 2.08 11.47
N ALA A 71 7.70 3.17 12.02
CA ALA A 71 8.90 3.82 11.49
C ALA A 71 10.07 2.84 11.38
N ASN A 72 10.33 2.04 12.42
CA ASN A 72 11.37 1.01 12.38
C ASN A 72 11.13 -0.01 11.25
N ARG A 73 9.89 -0.46 11.02
CA ARG A 73 9.59 -1.38 9.89
C ARG A 73 9.90 -0.78 8.52
N VAL A 74 9.67 0.53 8.35
CA VAL A 74 9.99 1.24 7.10
C VAL A 74 11.50 1.24 6.85
N VAL A 75 12.31 1.42 7.90
CA VAL A 75 13.77 1.55 7.80
C VAL A 75 14.47 0.19 7.79
N THR A 76 14.06 -0.76 8.63
CA THR A 76 14.81 -2.00 8.88
C THR A 76 14.05 -3.26 8.48
N GLY A 77 12.79 -3.14 8.07
CA GLY A 77 11.95 -4.28 7.68
C GLY A 77 11.88 -4.48 6.16
N THR A 78 10.99 -5.37 5.73
CA THR A 78 10.74 -5.67 4.30
C THR A 78 9.82 -4.65 3.62
N THR A 79 9.47 -3.57 4.32
CA THR A 79 8.67 -2.49 3.74
C THR A 79 9.37 -1.82 2.56
N GLY A 80 10.71 -1.74 2.58
CA GLY A 80 11.51 -1.26 1.46
C GLY A 80 11.28 -2.07 0.18
N ASP A 81 11.23 -3.40 0.27
CA ASP A 81 11.02 -4.29 -0.88
C ASP A 81 9.66 -4.05 -1.54
N LEU A 82 8.62 -3.77 -0.76
CA LEU A 82 7.29 -3.44 -1.28
C LEU A 82 7.27 -2.10 -2.01
N LYS A 83 8.04 -1.10 -1.54
CA LYS A 83 8.20 0.17 -2.24
C LYS A 83 8.94 -0.01 -3.55
N LEU A 84 10.00 -0.83 -3.57
CA LEU A 84 10.73 -1.18 -4.79
C LEU A 84 9.82 -1.90 -5.80
N ALA A 85 9.08 -2.92 -5.37
CA ALA A 85 8.13 -3.62 -6.22
C ALA A 85 7.07 -2.67 -6.81
N ALA A 86 6.52 -1.76 -6.00
CA ALA A 86 5.57 -0.75 -6.48
C ALA A 86 6.22 0.22 -7.47
N PHE A 87 7.48 0.61 -7.26
CA PHE A 87 8.23 1.48 -8.16
C PHE A 87 8.54 0.80 -9.49
N ASP A 88 8.86 -0.50 -9.49
CA ASP A 88 9.07 -1.25 -10.73
C ASP A 88 7.78 -1.35 -11.56
N LEU A 89 6.65 -1.53 -10.89
CA LEU A 89 5.33 -1.53 -11.53
C LEU A 89 4.85 -0.14 -11.97
N LEU A 90 5.48 0.95 -11.51
CA LEU A 90 5.23 2.30 -12.04
C LEU A 90 5.88 2.46 -13.42
N LYS A 91 7.04 1.84 -13.64
CA LYS A 91 7.88 1.98 -14.85
C LYS A 91 7.45 1.11 -16.03
N ALA A 92 6.85 -0.05 -15.75
CA ALA A 92 6.32 -0.99 -16.76
C ALA A 92 5.21 -0.37 -17.63
#